data_AF-A0A2D4N6L3-F1
#
_entry.id   AF-A0A2D4N6L3-F1
#
_cell.length_a   1.000
_cell.length_b   1.000
_cell.length_c   1.000
_cell.angle_alpha   90.00
_cell.angle_beta   90.00
_cell.angle_gamma   90.00
#
_symmetry.space_group_name_H-M   'P 1'
#
loop_
_entity.id
_entity.type
_entity.pdbx_description
1 polymer ?
#
loop_
_entity_poly.entity_id
_entity_poly.type
_entity_poly.pdbx_seq_one_letter_code
_entity_poly.pdbx_strand_id
1 'polypeptide(L)'
;GSEEEEEEEEEEQPQPAQSALPVEEKKKIPDPDSDDVSEVDARHIIENAKQDVDDEYGVSQALARGLQSYYAVAHAVTERVDKQSSLMVNGVLKQYQIKGLEWLVSLYNNNLNGILADEMGLGKTIQTIALITYLMEHKRINGPFLIIVPLSTLSN
;
A
#
# COMPACT_ATOMS: atom_id res chain seq x y z
N GLY A 1 1.49 20.43 80.22
CA GLY A 1 1.17 20.23 78.81
C GLY A 1 0.39 18.94 78.77
N SER A 2 -0.94 18.92 78.65
CA SER A 2 -1.75 19.70 77.69
C SER A 2 -1.18 19.47 76.29
N GLU A 3 -1.83 18.82 75.33
CA GLU A 3 -3.24 18.95 74.95
C GLU A 3 -3.89 17.61 74.55
N GLU A 4 -5.20 17.53 74.83
CA GLU A 4 -6.18 16.64 74.21
C GLU A 4 -6.60 17.28 72.88
N GLU A 5 -6.71 16.51 71.79
CA GLU A 5 -7.45 16.95 70.60
C GLU A 5 -8.26 15.78 70.04
N GLU A 6 -9.46 16.13 69.60
CA GLU A 6 -10.68 15.34 69.49
C GLU A 6 -10.75 14.56 68.15
N GLU A 7 -11.36 13.37 68.18
CA GLU A 7 -11.73 12.62 66.97
C GLU A 7 -13.02 13.21 66.39
N GLU A 8 -12.95 13.85 65.23
CA GLU A 8 -14.12 14.22 64.43
C GLU A 8 -14.46 13.09 63.43
N GLU A 9 -15.65 12.50 63.58
CA GLU A 9 -16.27 11.60 62.60
C GLU A 9 -16.80 12.41 61.41
N GLU A 10 -16.17 12.33 60.23
CA GLU A 10 -16.74 12.86 58.98
C GLU A 10 -17.66 11.83 58.29
N GLU A 11 -18.89 12.25 58.02
CA GLU A 11 -19.97 11.49 57.39
C GLU A 11 -19.63 10.99 55.97
N GLU A 12 -19.87 9.70 55.72
CA GLU A 12 -19.71 9.03 54.43
C GLU A 12 -20.77 9.49 53.41
N GLN A 13 -20.38 10.31 52.43
CA GLN A 13 -21.20 10.62 51.25
C GLN A 13 -20.95 9.58 50.13
N PRO A 14 -21.99 9.00 49.52
CA PRO A 14 -21.83 7.96 48.51
C PRO A 14 -21.29 8.50 47.18
N GLN A 15 -20.18 7.96 46.72
CA GLN A 15 -19.60 8.22 45.39
C GLN A 15 -20.48 7.64 44.27
N PRO A 16 -20.62 8.32 43.13
CA PRO A 16 -21.52 7.93 42.05
C PRO A 16 -21.06 6.64 41.36
N ALA A 17 -22.05 5.80 41.01
CA ALA A 17 -21.88 4.53 40.32
C ALA A 17 -20.98 4.65 39.07
N GLN A 18 -19.89 3.87 39.05
CA GLN A 18 -19.08 3.66 37.85
C GLN A 18 -19.94 2.92 36.82
N SER A 19 -20.32 3.63 35.77
CA SER A 19 -20.95 3.05 34.59
C SER A 19 -19.91 2.23 33.81
N ALA A 20 -20.25 0.97 33.53
CA ALA A 20 -19.44 0.08 32.73
C ALA A 20 -19.17 0.68 31.33
N LEU A 21 -17.91 0.65 30.90
CA LEU A 21 -17.50 1.01 29.54
C LEU A 21 -18.14 0.02 28.54
N PRO A 22 -18.71 0.48 27.41
CA PRO A 22 -19.20 -0.43 26.39
C PRO A 22 -18.03 -1.12 25.69
N VAL A 23 -18.06 -2.44 25.62
CA VAL A 23 -17.15 -3.23 24.78
C VAL A 23 -17.52 -2.95 23.32
N GLU A 24 -16.64 -2.27 22.58
CA GLU A 24 -16.76 -2.10 21.14
C GLU A 24 -16.71 -3.46 20.44
N GLU A 25 -17.82 -3.86 19.84
CA GLU A 25 -17.85 -4.97 18.89
C GLU A 25 -16.94 -4.62 17.70
N LYS A 26 -15.83 -5.36 17.56
CA LYS A 26 -15.01 -5.34 16.34
C LYS A 26 -15.87 -5.86 15.17
N LYS A 27 -16.51 -4.94 14.45
CA LYS A 27 -17.19 -5.24 13.19
C LYS A 27 -16.15 -5.68 12.18
N LYS A 28 -16.31 -6.92 11.73
CA LYS A 28 -15.46 -7.62 10.77
C LYS A 28 -15.48 -6.86 9.44
N ILE A 29 -14.36 -6.21 9.10
CA ILE A 29 -14.17 -5.55 7.81
C ILE A 29 -14.17 -6.65 6.72
N PRO A 30 -15.04 -6.57 5.69
CA PRO A 30 -15.04 -7.52 4.57
C PRO A 30 -13.74 -7.45 3.77
N ASP A 31 -13.40 -8.56 3.12
CA ASP A 31 -12.21 -8.69 2.27
C ASP A 31 -12.26 -7.68 1.11
N PRO A 32 -11.26 -6.79 0.95
CA PRO A 32 -11.24 -5.75 -0.08
C PRO A 32 -11.19 -6.29 -1.52
N ASP A 33 -10.85 -7.57 -1.71
CA ASP A 33 -10.82 -8.23 -3.03
C ASP A 33 -12.12 -8.98 -3.38
N SER A 34 -13.21 -8.76 -2.62
CA SER A 34 -14.52 -9.36 -2.91
C SER A 34 -15.31 -8.53 -3.94
N ASP A 35 -15.81 -9.20 -4.98
CA ASP A 35 -16.59 -8.58 -6.09
C ASP A 35 -17.95 -7.97 -5.68
N ASP A 36 -18.36 -8.07 -4.40
CA ASP A 36 -19.66 -7.63 -3.87
C ASP A 36 -19.50 -6.59 -2.74
N VAL A 37 -18.68 -5.55 -2.97
CA VAL A 37 -18.60 -4.40 -2.04
C VAL A 37 -19.73 -3.41 -2.32
N SER A 38 -20.60 -3.17 -1.33
CA SER A 38 -21.67 -2.17 -1.47
C SER A 38 -21.06 -0.76 -1.56
N GLU A 39 -21.76 0.21 -2.20
CA GLU A 39 -21.29 1.61 -2.24
C GLU A 39 -21.06 2.20 -0.84
N VAL A 40 -21.74 1.68 0.18
CA VAL A 40 -21.62 2.10 1.57
C VAL A 40 -20.34 1.52 2.20
N ASP A 41 -19.99 0.29 1.84
CA ASP A 41 -18.75 -0.35 2.29
C ASP A 41 -17.54 0.26 1.60
N ALA A 42 -17.63 0.57 0.30
CA ALA A 42 -16.58 1.29 -0.42
C ALA A 42 -16.31 2.68 0.20
N ARG A 43 -17.36 3.39 0.60
CA ARG A 43 -17.23 4.68 1.31
C ARG A 43 -16.58 4.51 2.68
N HIS A 44 -16.97 3.50 3.45
CA HIS A 44 -16.36 3.22 4.76
C HIS A 44 -14.90 2.78 4.64
N ILE A 45 -14.54 2.00 3.62
CA ILE A 45 -13.14 1.63 3.36
C ILE A 45 -12.31 2.89 3.07
N ILE A 46 -12.84 3.81 2.25
CA ILE A 46 -12.20 5.10 1.96
C ILE A 46 -12.10 6.00 3.20
N GLU A 47 -13.12 6.00 4.06
CA GLU A 47 -13.15 6.82 5.28
C GLU A 47 -12.20 6.29 6.35
N ASN A 48 -12.17 4.98 6.58
CA ASN A 48 -11.25 4.33 7.52
C ASN A 48 -9.79 4.44 7.04
N ALA A 49 -9.54 4.30 5.74
CA ALA A 49 -8.21 4.51 5.16
C ALA A 49 -7.72 5.97 5.28
N LYS A 50 -8.63 6.95 5.48
CA LYS A 50 -8.26 8.33 5.82
C LYS A 50 -7.91 8.48 7.30
N GLN A 51 -8.56 7.73 8.19
CA GLN A 51 -8.33 7.81 9.63
C GLN A 51 -7.02 7.14 10.07
N ASP A 52 -6.63 6.02 9.44
CA ASP A 52 -5.40 5.28 9.81
C ASP A 52 -4.08 6.03 9.52
N VAL A 53 -4.12 7.22 8.90
CA VAL A 53 -2.92 8.02 8.57
C VAL A 53 -2.80 9.29 9.44
N ASP A 54 -3.85 9.67 10.18
CA ASP A 54 -3.86 10.91 10.95
C ASP A 54 -3.30 10.76 12.39
N ASP A 55 -3.03 9.54 12.84
CA ASP A 55 -2.47 9.29 14.17
C ASP A 55 -1.00 8.84 14.07
N GLU A 56 -0.05 9.78 14.26
CA GLU A 56 1.15 9.64 15.13
C GLU A 56 2.36 10.50 14.69
N TYR A 57 2.40 11.08 13.48
CA TYR A 57 3.42 12.09 13.15
C TYR A 57 2.76 13.26 12.44
N GLY A 58 2.95 14.48 12.97
CA GLY A 58 2.46 15.73 12.36
C GLY A 58 3.07 15.95 10.98
N VAL A 59 2.48 15.31 9.98
CA VAL A 59 2.83 15.45 8.57
C VAL A 59 2.37 16.83 8.12
N SER A 60 3.30 17.65 7.62
CA SER A 60 2.98 18.97 7.07
C SER A 60 1.81 18.85 6.08
N GLN A 61 0.86 19.78 6.13
CA GLN A 61 -0.30 19.81 5.23
C GLN A 61 0.09 19.78 3.73
N ALA A 62 1.32 20.19 3.40
CA ALA A 62 1.91 20.06 2.07
C ALA A 62 2.30 18.61 1.74
N LEU A 63 2.87 17.87 2.69
CA LEU A 63 3.21 16.46 2.53
C LEU A 63 1.95 15.58 2.53
N ALA A 64 0.93 15.90 3.34
CA ALA A 64 -0.37 15.23 3.31
C ALA A 64 -1.06 15.38 1.94
N ARG A 65 -1.08 16.60 1.37
CA ARG A 65 -1.57 16.83 0.00
C ARG A 65 -0.72 16.12 -1.05
N GLY A 66 0.60 16.07 -0.86
CA GLY A 66 1.52 15.33 -1.73
C GLY A 66 1.23 13.83 -1.72
N LEU A 67 1.00 13.25 -0.55
CA LEU A 67 0.64 11.83 -0.37
C LEU A 67 -0.72 11.53 -1.01
N GLN A 68 -1.74 12.34 -0.75
CA GLN A 68 -3.06 12.19 -1.38
C GLN A 68 -2.99 12.26 -2.91
N SER A 69 -2.21 13.21 -3.44
CA SER A 69 -1.97 13.31 -4.88
C SER A 69 -1.22 12.11 -5.44
N TYR A 70 -0.25 11.57 -4.69
CA TYR A 70 0.52 10.40 -5.12
C TYR A 70 -0.37 9.15 -5.20
N TYR A 71 -1.17 8.86 -4.17
CA TYR A 71 -2.09 7.71 -4.18
C TYR A 71 -3.15 7.81 -5.29
N ALA A 72 -3.68 9.01 -5.53
CA ALA A 72 -4.62 9.23 -6.62
C ALA A 72 -3.98 8.98 -8.00
N VAL A 73 -2.73 9.36 -8.20
CA VAL A 73 -2.00 9.17 -9.46
C VAL A 73 -1.56 7.72 -9.64
N ALA A 74 -1.10 7.04 -8.59
CA ALA A 74 -0.61 5.67 -8.67
C ALA A 74 -1.67 4.65 -9.11
N HIS A 75 -2.96 4.96 -8.92
CA HIS A 75 -4.08 4.11 -9.32
C HIS A 75 -4.92 4.70 -10.46
N ALA A 76 -4.47 5.79 -11.11
CA ALA A 76 -5.27 6.47 -12.13
C ALA A 76 -5.44 5.64 -13.40
N VAL A 77 -4.41 4.89 -13.80
CA VAL A 77 -4.41 4.06 -15.00
C VAL A 77 -4.00 2.64 -14.63
N THR A 78 -4.94 1.71 -14.66
CA THR A 78 -4.69 0.28 -14.47
C THR A 78 -4.79 -0.48 -15.79
N GLU A 79 -3.81 -1.32 -16.07
CA GLU A 79 -3.75 -2.16 -17.27
C GLU A 79 -3.42 -3.58 -16.84
N ARG A 80 -4.34 -4.50 -17.13
CA ARG A 80 -4.17 -5.91 -16.78
C ARG A 80 -3.21 -6.59 -17.76
N VAL A 81 -2.22 -7.29 -17.24
CA VAL A 81 -1.24 -8.04 -18.03
C VAL A 81 -1.35 -9.52 -17.69
N ASP A 82 -1.98 -10.30 -18.56
CA ASP A 82 -2.19 -11.74 -18.35
C ASP A 82 -1.15 -12.63 -19.04
N LYS A 83 -0.39 -12.09 -20.00
CA LYS A 83 0.56 -12.85 -20.83
C LYS A 83 1.84 -12.07 -21.10
N GLN A 84 2.93 -12.82 -21.30
CA GLN A 84 4.20 -12.24 -21.75
C GLN A 84 4.12 -11.77 -23.21
N SER A 85 5.04 -10.88 -23.59
CA SER A 85 5.22 -10.44 -24.97
C SER A 85 5.57 -11.61 -25.89
N SER A 86 5.05 -11.59 -27.13
CA SER A 86 5.37 -12.60 -28.16
C SER A 86 6.84 -12.56 -28.59
N LEU A 87 7.56 -11.47 -28.29
CA LEU A 87 8.99 -11.32 -28.52
C LEU A 87 9.84 -12.18 -27.56
N MET A 88 9.27 -12.59 -26.42
CA MET A 88 9.95 -13.45 -25.45
C MET A 88 9.79 -14.92 -25.84
N VAL A 89 10.90 -15.55 -26.24
CA VAL A 89 10.98 -16.97 -26.63
C VAL A 89 11.86 -17.77 -25.66
N ASN A 90 11.81 -19.09 -25.76
CA ASN A 90 12.64 -20.04 -24.97
C ASN A 90 12.42 -19.98 -23.45
N GLY A 91 11.26 -19.50 -23.01
CA GLY A 91 10.88 -19.47 -21.61
C GLY A 91 9.49 -18.87 -21.43
N VAL A 92 8.86 -19.20 -20.30
CA VAL A 92 7.57 -18.62 -19.91
C VAL A 92 7.73 -17.93 -18.56
N LEU A 93 7.21 -16.72 -18.45
CA LEU A 93 7.17 -15.98 -17.19
C LEU A 93 6.37 -16.76 -16.14
N LYS A 94 6.92 -16.84 -14.93
CA LYS A 94 6.18 -17.36 -13.77
C LYS A 94 5.11 -16.37 -13.35
N GLN A 95 4.08 -16.84 -12.63
CA GLN A 95 2.95 -16.00 -12.22
C GLN A 95 3.36 -14.76 -11.45
N TYR A 96 4.31 -14.86 -10.52
CA TYR A 96 4.84 -13.70 -9.80
C TYR A 96 5.57 -12.71 -10.72
N GLN A 97 6.16 -13.17 -11.83
CA GLN A 97 6.81 -12.29 -12.81
C GLN A 97 5.78 -11.60 -13.70
N ILE A 98 4.66 -12.27 -14.00
CA ILE A 98 3.52 -11.63 -14.68
C ILE A 98 2.94 -10.52 -13.79
N LYS A 99 2.77 -10.77 -12.49
CA LYS A 99 2.35 -9.74 -11.53
C LYS A 99 3.36 -8.60 -11.37
N GLY A 100 4.65 -8.91 -11.33
CA GLY A 100 5.70 -7.90 -11.37
C GLY A 100 5.66 -7.07 -12.66
N LEU A 101 5.43 -7.70 -13.81
CA LEU A 101 5.28 -7.01 -15.10
C LEU A 101 4.03 -6.11 -15.12
N GLU A 102 2.88 -6.60 -14.67
CA GLU A 102 1.64 -5.82 -14.53
C GLU A 102 1.87 -4.57 -13.68
N TRP A 103 2.57 -4.72 -12.56
CA TRP A 103 2.95 -3.60 -11.69
C TRP A 103 3.89 -2.61 -12.40
N LEU A 104 4.94 -3.08 -13.09
CA LEU A 104 5.85 -2.21 -13.84
C LEU A 104 5.14 -1.45 -14.96
N VAL A 105 4.19 -2.07 -15.65
CA VAL A 105 3.36 -1.43 -16.68
C VAL A 105 2.46 -0.36 -16.07
N SER A 106 1.88 -0.63 -14.90
CA SER A 106 1.10 0.35 -14.14
C SER A 106 1.96 1.58 -13.78
N LEU A 107 3.17 1.38 -13.26
CA LEU A 107 4.09 2.49 -12.98
C LEU A 107 4.40 3.32 -14.23
N TYR A 108 4.67 2.65 -15.35
CA TYR A 108 4.90 3.30 -16.62
C TYR A 108 3.71 4.17 -17.05
N ASN A 109 2.49 3.63 -16.96
CA ASN A 109 1.26 4.33 -17.34
C ASN A 109 0.95 5.55 -16.48
N ASN A 110 1.36 5.53 -15.22
CA ASN A 110 1.13 6.60 -14.26
C ASN A 110 2.34 7.55 -14.13
N ASN A 111 3.35 7.44 -15.01
CA ASN A 111 4.57 8.23 -14.98
C ASN A 111 5.32 8.17 -13.63
N LEU A 112 5.30 7.00 -12.99
CA LEU A 112 5.96 6.75 -11.71
C LEU A 112 7.23 5.93 -11.90
N ASN A 113 8.20 6.16 -11.02
CA ASN A 113 9.41 5.34 -10.92
C ASN A 113 9.17 4.21 -9.91
N GLY A 114 9.82 3.06 -10.12
CA GLY A 114 9.69 1.89 -9.26
C GLY A 114 11.02 1.28 -8.87
N ILE A 115 11.01 0.58 -7.73
CA ILE A 115 12.12 -0.25 -7.26
C ILE A 115 11.62 -1.67 -7.13
N LEU A 116 12.23 -2.61 -7.85
CA LEU A 116 11.99 -4.04 -7.66
C LEU A 116 12.78 -4.52 -6.45
N ALA A 117 12.10 -4.69 -5.31
CA ALA A 117 12.68 -5.12 -4.04
C ALA A 117 12.58 -6.63 -3.80
N ASP A 118 12.28 -7.41 -4.85
CA ASP A 118 12.19 -8.86 -4.80
C ASP A 118 13.51 -9.52 -4.36
N GLU A 119 13.41 -10.66 -3.67
CA GLU A 119 14.55 -11.50 -3.30
C GLU A 119 15.48 -11.83 -4.50
N MET A 120 16.73 -12.15 -4.18
CA MET A 120 17.71 -12.54 -5.20
C MET A 120 17.27 -13.86 -5.86
N GLY A 121 17.51 -13.99 -7.18
CA GLY A 121 17.14 -15.20 -7.93
C GLY A 121 15.71 -15.25 -8.46
N LEU A 122 14.85 -14.25 -8.19
CA LEU A 122 13.49 -14.17 -8.76
C LEU A 122 13.43 -13.71 -10.24
N GLY A 123 14.59 -13.52 -10.88
CA GLY A 123 14.65 -13.20 -12.31
C GLY A 123 14.33 -11.75 -12.65
N LYS A 124 14.83 -10.79 -11.85
CA LYS A 124 14.72 -9.34 -12.12
C LYS A 124 15.18 -8.97 -13.55
N THR A 125 16.25 -9.59 -14.06
CA THR A 125 16.70 -9.39 -15.45
C THR A 125 15.61 -9.77 -16.46
N ILE A 126 14.96 -10.91 -16.26
CA ILE A 126 13.89 -11.39 -17.14
C ILE A 126 12.67 -10.46 -17.02
N GLN A 127 12.32 -9.99 -15.82
CA GLN A 127 11.25 -9.00 -15.63
C GLN A 127 11.56 -7.68 -16.36
N THR A 128 12.80 -7.18 -16.32
CA THR A 128 13.22 -5.98 -17.06
C THR A 128 13.10 -6.17 -18.57
N ILE A 129 13.52 -7.33 -19.09
CA ILE A 129 13.34 -7.69 -20.51
C ILE A 129 11.85 -7.76 -20.86
N ALA A 130 11.03 -8.34 -19.99
CA ALA A 130 9.59 -8.44 -20.17
C ALA A 130 8.94 -7.05 -20.26
N LEU A 131 9.36 -6.11 -19.41
CA LEU A 131 8.89 -4.73 -19.49
C LEU A 131 9.23 -4.09 -20.83
N ILE A 132 10.50 -4.17 -21.27
CA ILE A 132 10.93 -3.55 -22.54
C ILE A 132 10.18 -4.15 -23.72
N THR A 133 10.12 -5.48 -23.81
CA THR A 133 9.42 -6.16 -24.91
C THR A 133 7.92 -5.86 -24.91
N TYR A 134 7.29 -5.75 -23.73
CA TYR A 134 5.91 -5.30 -23.60
C TYR A 134 5.69 -3.90 -24.15
N LEU A 135 6.56 -2.93 -23.78
CA LEU A 135 6.49 -1.55 -24.28
C LEU A 135 6.67 -1.48 -25.81
N MET A 136 7.54 -2.31 -26.37
CA MET A 136 7.76 -2.40 -27.82
C MET A 136 6.53 -2.94 -28.55
N GLU A 137 5.99 -4.06 -28.09
CA GLU A 137 4.89 -4.75 -28.76
C GLU A 137 3.55 -4.02 -28.59
N HIS A 138 3.20 -3.66 -27.35
CA HIS A 138 1.88 -3.15 -27.01
C HIS A 138 1.79 -1.63 -27.07
N LYS A 139 2.85 -0.91 -26.67
CA LYS A 139 2.87 0.57 -26.66
C LYS A 139 3.61 1.17 -27.86
N ARG A 140 4.20 0.34 -28.73
CA ARG A 140 4.95 0.76 -29.94
C ARG A 140 6.15 1.66 -29.64
N ILE A 141 6.77 1.46 -28.47
CA ILE A 141 7.95 2.20 -28.03
C ILE A 141 9.19 1.34 -28.26
N ASN A 142 9.95 1.66 -29.29
CA ASN A 142 11.15 0.92 -29.67
C ASN A 142 12.46 1.47 -29.07
N GLY A 143 12.37 2.41 -28.14
CA GLY A 143 13.52 3.02 -27.46
C GLY A 143 13.84 4.45 -27.92
N PRO A 144 15.00 5.00 -27.53
CA PRO A 144 16.12 4.29 -26.89
C PRO A 144 15.86 3.91 -25.43
N PHE A 145 16.33 2.72 -25.02
CA PHE A 145 16.33 2.25 -23.63
C PHE A 145 17.78 2.20 -23.11
N LEU A 146 18.01 2.69 -21.89
CA LEU A 146 19.31 2.64 -21.23
C LEU A 146 19.25 1.65 -20.05
N ILE A 147 20.14 0.66 -20.06
CA ILE A 147 20.30 -0.31 -18.97
C ILE A 147 21.74 -0.17 -18.45
N ILE A 148 21.88 0.02 -17.15
CA ILE A 148 23.17 0.09 -16.47
C ILE A 148 23.29 -1.13 -15.57
N VAL A 149 24.39 -1.87 -15.70
CA VAL A 149 24.69 -3.05 -14.90
C VAL A 149 26.14 -2.99 -14.40
N PRO A 150 26.46 -3.64 -13.26
CA PRO A 150 27.84 -3.89 -12.89
C PRO A 150 28.58 -4.67 -13.98
N LEU A 151 29.88 -4.38 -14.15
CA LEU A 151 30.71 -5.03 -15.17
C LEU A 151 30.73 -6.56 -15.02
N SER A 152 30.69 -7.05 -13.79
CA SER A 152 30.68 -8.49 -13.47
C SER A 152 29.44 -9.24 -13.96
N THR A 153 28.36 -8.54 -14.33
CA THR A 153 27.10 -9.15 -14.77
C THR A 153 26.77 -8.87 -16.24
N LEU A 154 27.70 -8.28 -16.99
CA LEU A 154 27.47 -7.85 -18.38
C LEU A 154 27.29 -9.02 -19.37
N SER A 155 27.94 -10.16 -19.12
CA SER A 155 27.91 -11.34 -20.01
C SER A 155 26.88 -12.41 -19.62
N ASN A 156 26.06 -12.15 -18.60
CA ASN A 156 25.08 -13.12 -18.09
C ASN A 156 23.90 -13.34 -19.05
#